data_AF-A0A846YGF5-F1
#
_entry.id   AF-A0A846YGF5-F1
#
_cell.length_a   1.000
_cell.length_b   1.000
_cell.length_c   1.000
_cell.angle_alpha   90.00
_cell.angle_beta   90.00
_cell.angle_gamma   90.00
#
_symmetry.space_group_name_H-M   'P 1'
#
loop_
_entity.id
_entity.type
_entity.pdbx_description
1 polymer ?
#
loop_
_entity_poly.entity_id
_entity_poly.type
_entity_poly.pdbx_seq_one_letter_code
_entity_poly.pdbx_strand_id
1 'polypeptide(L)'
;MPVAPDPYPAFGSYACPHRLVTTQWLSANLGTPGLKIIECNADVLLYGIGHVPGAGKLDWRSDLDDPVTRDYIDGERFTELMCSQGIEHDDTIVLYGNDGNSHAAHALWVFTMFGHADVRLLDGGRDAWIAEGRDTVFETPEPVRSHYPRVHRDDNAVRAFREDVLEQLGTALVDVRSPQEYAGFSGDSGPGGPLRGGHIPTAVNIPWTSALGPDGRFRSRADLDAVYGHLTTADPLTVYSGVGERSSHTWFVLKYLLGCDPVRNYDGSWSEWGNSVRMPIATGGGQ
;
A
#
# COMPACT_ATOMS: atom_id res chain seq x y z
N MET A 1 11.92 21.34 4.02
CA MET A 1 12.94 20.55 3.29
C MET A 1 12.80 19.12 3.75
N PRO A 2 12.77 18.15 2.83
CA PRO A 2 12.62 16.75 3.18
C PRO A 2 13.72 16.30 4.16
N VAL A 3 13.35 15.43 5.09
CA VAL A 3 14.29 14.80 6.02
C VAL A 3 15.25 13.92 5.21
N ALA A 4 16.52 13.82 5.61
CA ALA A 4 17.50 13.02 4.88
C ALA A 4 17.02 11.56 4.68
N PRO A 5 17.26 10.94 3.51
CA PRO A 5 16.98 9.52 3.31
C PRO A 5 17.72 8.62 4.30
N ASP A 6 17.19 7.42 4.56
CA ASP A 6 17.90 6.41 5.35
C ASP A 6 19.13 5.90 4.59
N PRO A 7 20.36 6.05 5.13
CA PRO A 7 21.57 5.57 4.48
C PRO A 7 21.78 4.05 4.62
N TYR A 8 20.79 3.29 5.10
CA TYR A 8 20.91 1.85 5.32
C TYR A 8 21.38 1.11 4.07
N PRO A 9 22.59 0.50 4.08
CA PRO A 9 23.21 -0.02 2.85
C PRO A 9 22.39 -1.09 2.13
N ALA A 10 21.61 -1.89 2.86
CA ALA A 10 20.80 -2.95 2.25
C ALA A 10 19.71 -2.39 1.31
N PHE A 11 19.21 -1.18 1.58
CA PHE A 11 18.27 -0.50 0.68
C PHE A 11 18.92 -0.03 -0.61
N GLY A 12 20.24 0.19 -0.64
CA GLY A 12 20.95 0.74 -1.80
C GLY A 12 20.83 -0.08 -3.09
N SER A 13 20.38 -1.33 -3.01
CA SER A 13 20.10 -2.19 -4.17
C SER A 13 18.68 -2.04 -4.75
N TYR A 14 17.75 -1.42 -4.02
CA TYR A 14 16.42 -1.08 -4.51
C TYR A 14 16.49 0.07 -5.51
N ALA A 15 15.51 0.14 -6.42
CA ALA A 15 15.44 1.21 -7.41
C ALA A 15 15.23 2.61 -6.78
N CYS A 16 14.43 2.69 -5.71
CA CYS A 16 14.14 3.91 -4.97
C CYS A 16 14.38 3.70 -3.46
N PRO A 17 15.65 3.63 -3.01
CA PRO A 17 15.99 3.34 -1.61
C PRO A 17 15.37 4.35 -0.62
N HIS A 18 15.18 5.59 -1.03
CA HIS A 18 14.62 6.66 -0.22
C HIS A 18 13.13 6.46 0.14
N ARG A 19 12.44 5.48 -0.47
CA ARG A 19 11.04 5.14 -0.16
C ARG A 19 10.89 4.22 1.06
N LEU A 20 12.00 3.77 1.66
CA LEU A 20 12.02 2.98 2.87
C LEU A 20 12.87 3.63 3.95
N VAL A 21 12.50 3.38 5.19
CA VAL A 21 13.30 3.70 6.37
C VAL A 21 13.32 2.52 7.33
N THR A 22 14.44 2.33 8.02
CA THR A 22 14.57 1.37 9.10
C THR A 22 13.96 1.90 10.38
N THR A 23 13.62 0.99 11.28
CA THR A 23 13.23 1.29 12.66
C THR A 23 14.33 2.05 13.43
N GLN A 24 15.60 1.77 13.14
CA GLN A 24 16.74 2.49 13.69
C GLN A 24 16.76 3.96 13.23
N TRP A 25 16.61 4.19 11.93
CA TRP A 25 16.56 5.54 11.39
C TRP A 25 15.37 6.31 11.95
N LEU A 26 14.18 5.70 11.99
CA LEU A 26 12.99 6.38 12.51
C LEU A 26 13.17 6.78 13.98
N SER A 27 13.69 5.86 14.80
CA SER A 27 13.99 6.10 16.20
C SER A 27 15.00 7.23 16.41
N ALA A 28 16.02 7.35 15.54
CA ALA A 28 17.01 8.41 15.61
C ALA A 28 16.49 9.78 15.14
N ASN A 29 15.39 9.81 14.40
CA ASN A 29 14.83 11.04 13.81
C ASN A 29 13.49 11.46 14.46
N LEU A 30 13.04 10.80 15.54
CA LEU A 30 11.83 11.20 16.25
C LEU A 30 11.90 12.68 16.66
N GLY A 31 10.83 13.43 16.38
CA GLY A 31 10.75 14.87 16.68
C GLY A 31 11.50 15.79 15.71
N THR A 32 12.13 15.25 14.66
CA THR A 32 12.77 16.08 13.62
C THR A 32 11.72 16.96 12.94
N PRO A 33 11.93 18.30 12.86
CA PRO A 33 11.04 19.18 12.12
C PRO A 33 10.90 18.74 10.66
N GLY A 34 9.65 18.67 10.19
CA GLY A 34 9.34 18.17 8.85
C GLY A 34 9.21 16.66 8.73
N LEU A 35 9.33 15.89 9.83
CA LEU A 35 8.99 14.46 9.85
C LEU A 35 7.59 14.24 10.43
N LYS A 36 6.74 13.53 9.69
CA LYS A 36 5.43 13.07 10.14
C LYS A 36 5.40 11.56 10.14
N ILE A 37 4.96 10.99 11.25
CA ILE A 37 4.86 9.55 11.44
C ILE A 37 3.37 9.22 11.51
N ILE A 38 2.92 8.27 10.70
CA ILE A 38 1.50 7.96 10.58
C ILE A 38 1.31 6.45 10.65
N GLU A 39 0.51 5.99 11.59
CA GLU A 39 0.12 4.60 11.70
C GLU A 39 -1.19 4.35 10.95
N CYS A 40 -1.18 3.37 10.04
CA CYS A 40 -2.35 2.94 9.28
C CYS A 40 -2.44 1.40 9.28
N ASN A 41 -3.44 0.86 9.98
CA ASN A 41 -3.60 -0.56 10.22
C ASN A 41 -4.86 -1.14 9.57
N ALA A 42 -4.85 -2.45 9.37
CA ALA A 42 -6.07 -3.20 9.05
C ALA A 42 -7.11 -3.11 10.19
N ASP A 43 -6.63 -3.33 11.42
CA ASP A 43 -7.41 -3.15 12.65
C ASP A 43 -7.19 -1.73 13.20
N VAL A 44 -8.23 -0.91 13.05
CA VAL A 44 -8.24 0.50 13.43
C VAL A 44 -8.13 0.74 14.93
N LEU A 45 -8.30 -0.30 15.76
CA LEU A 45 -8.18 -0.24 17.22
C LEU A 45 -6.73 -0.42 17.70
N LEU A 46 -5.84 -0.95 16.85
CA LEU A 46 -4.45 -1.24 17.24
C LEU A 46 -3.63 0.00 17.62
N TYR A 47 -3.96 1.17 17.08
CA TYR A 47 -3.26 2.41 17.44
C TYR A 47 -3.43 2.75 18.93
N GLY A 48 -4.62 2.49 19.49
CA GLY A 48 -4.96 2.83 20.87
C GLY A 48 -4.29 1.94 21.92
N ILE A 49 -3.72 0.79 21.52
CA ILE A 49 -3.00 -0.12 22.43
C ILE A 49 -1.49 0.16 22.48
N GLY A 50 -1.05 1.28 21.91
CA GLY A 50 0.33 1.75 21.92
C GLY A 50 0.86 1.93 20.50
N HIS A 51 1.59 3.02 20.24
CA HIS A 51 2.09 3.40 18.92
C HIS A 51 3.48 4.05 19.02
N VAL A 52 4.15 4.27 17.89
CA VAL A 52 5.46 4.95 17.82
C VAL A 52 5.31 6.38 18.39
N PRO A 53 6.23 6.84 19.27
CA PRO A 53 6.16 8.20 19.82
C PRO A 53 6.05 9.28 18.73
N GLY A 54 5.03 10.13 18.84
CA GLY A 54 4.76 11.19 17.88
C GLY A 54 3.99 10.76 16.62
N ALA A 55 3.57 9.49 16.52
CA ALA A 55 2.76 9.02 15.40
C ALA A 55 1.30 9.48 15.49
N GLY A 56 0.77 10.03 14.40
CA GLY A 56 -0.67 10.22 14.20
C GLY A 56 -1.35 8.93 13.75
N LYS A 57 -2.67 8.86 13.92
CA LYS A 57 -3.49 7.76 13.38
C LYS A 57 -4.08 8.18 12.03
N LEU A 58 -4.03 7.27 11.05
CA LEU A 58 -4.79 7.35 9.81
C LEU A 58 -5.69 6.11 9.69
N ASP A 59 -6.99 6.33 9.72
CA ASP A 59 -7.99 5.29 9.52
C ASP A 59 -8.34 5.20 8.03
N TRP A 60 -7.91 4.13 7.37
CA TRP A 60 -8.10 3.99 5.93
C TRP A 60 -9.58 4.05 5.51
N ARG A 61 -10.52 3.63 6.36
CA ARG A 61 -11.95 3.65 6.03
C ARG A 61 -12.56 5.02 6.22
N SER A 62 -12.35 5.65 7.38
CA SER A 62 -13.02 6.92 7.66
C SER A 62 -12.33 8.11 7.02
N ASP A 63 -11.02 8.01 6.81
CA ASP A 63 -10.21 9.16 6.42
C ASP A 63 -9.89 9.16 4.92
N LEU A 64 -9.75 7.99 4.27
CA LEU A 64 -9.33 7.90 2.86
C LEU A 64 -10.46 7.51 1.89
N ASP A 65 -11.52 6.85 2.35
CA ASP A 65 -12.66 6.46 1.51
C ASP A 65 -13.78 7.52 1.52
N ASP A 66 -14.51 7.64 0.40
CA ASP A 66 -15.77 8.37 0.38
C ASP A 66 -16.84 7.59 1.19
N PRO A 67 -17.62 8.25 2.07
CA PRO A 67 -18.55 7.57 2.96
C PRO A 67 -19.79 7.01 2.25
N VAL A 68 -20.00 7.33 0.97
CA VAL A 68 -21.19 6.93 0.20
C VAL A 68 -20.83 6.12 -1.02
N THR A 69 -19.88 6.61 -1.80
CA THR A 69 -19.41 5.99 -3.04
C THR A 69 -18.23 5.10 -2.73
N ARG A 70 -18.14 3.93 -3.38
CA ARG A 70 -16.95 3.09 -3.31
C ARG A 70 -15.83 3.71 -4.15
N ASP A 71 -15.25 4.78 -3.64
CA ASP A 71 -14.12 5.50 -4.20
C ASP A 71 -13.35 6.19 -3.07
N TYR A 72 -12.18 6.74 -3.39
CA TYR A 72 -11.40 7.54 -2.45
C TYR A 72 -11.94 8.97 -2.34
N ILE A 73 -11.58 9.65 -1.26
CA ILE A 73 -11.86 11.07 -1.07
C ILE A 73 -11.36 11.92 -2.26
N ASP A 74 -11.90 13.14 -2.38
CA ASP A 74 -11.43 14.12 -3.34
C ASP A 74 -10.25 14.95 -2.80
N GLY A 75 -9.72 15.83 -3.64
CA GLY A 75 -8.61 16.70 -3.26
C GLY A 75 -8.93 17.70 -2.16
N GLU A 76 -10.19 18.11 -2.01
CA GLU A 76 -10.60 19.02 -0.93
C GLU A 76 -10.55 18.32 0.43
N ARG A 77 -11.12 17.12 0.52
CA ARG A 77 -11.06 16.29 1.72
C ARG A 77 -9.64 15.83 2.04
N PHE A 78 -8.83 15.49 1.04
CA PHE A 78 -7.42 15.16 1.28
C PHE A 78 -6.65 16.37 1.84
N THR A 79 -6.88 17.56 1.29
CA THR A 79 -6.27 18.81 1.79
C THR A 79 -6.69 19.07 3.24
N GLU A 80 -7.97 18.90 3.56
CA GLU A 80 -8.49 19.07 4.93
C GLU A 80 -7.90 18.04 5.89
N LEU A 81 -7.78 16.77 5.47
CA LEU A 81 -7.15 15.72 6.25
C LEU A 81 -5.71 16.08 6.58
N MET A 82 -4.89 16.47 5.59
CA MET A 82 -3.51 16.89 5.83
C MET A 82 -3.43 18.09 6.78
N CYS A 83 -4.30 19.08 6.59
CA CYS A 83 -4.40 20.24 7.47
C CYS A 83 -4.70 19.84 8.92
N SER A 84 -5.71 18.99 9.12
CA SER A 84 -6.12 18.53 10.46
C SER A 84 -5.07 17.66 11.15
N GLN A 85 -4.26 16.92 10.39
CA GLN A 85 -3.14 16.11 10.88
C GLN A 85 -1.86 16.94 11.08
N GLY A 86 -1.90 18.24 10.77
CA GLY A 86 -0.76 19.14 10.90
C GLY A 86 0.39 18.81 9.95
N ILE A 87 0.09 18.24 8.79
CA ILE A 87 1.05 17.85 7.75
C ILE A 87 1.23 19.01 6.79
N GLU A 88 2.46 19.45 6.57
CA GLU A 88 2.79 20.43 5.53
C GLU A 88 3.09 19.72 4.20
N HIS A 89 2.99 20.46 3.09
CA HIS A 89 3.21 19.92 1.73
C HIS A 89 4.60 19.31 1.52
N ASP A 90 5.62 19.88 2.18
CA ASP A 90 7.02 19.49 2.00
C ASP A 90 7.54 18.60 3.14
N ASP A 91 6.65 18.11 4.00
CA ASP A 91 6.99 17.17 5.06
C ASP A 91 7.40 15.82 4.47
N THR A 92 8.30 15.13 5.16
CA THR A 92 8.54 13.70 4.96
C THR A 92 7.53 12.92 5.77
N ILE A 93 6.79 12.02 5.13
CA ILE A 93 5.82 11.14 5.80
C ILE A 93 6.37 9.72 5.86
N VAL A 94 6.43 9.15 7.05
CA VAL A 94 6.73 7.74 7.28
C VAL A 94 5.45 7.03 7.71
N LEU A 95 4.93 6.18 6.82
CA LEU A 95 3.78 5.33 7.07
C LEU A 95 4.23 3.96 7.61
N TYR A 96 3.49 3.43 8.57
CA TYR A 96 3.69 2.07 9.07
C TYR A 96 2.38 1.47 9.55
N GLY A 97 2.33 0.15 9.62
CA GLY A 97 1.17 -0.57 10.13
C GLY A 97 1.49 -2.02 10.45
N ASN A 98 0.47 -2.77 10.84
CA ASN A 98 0.55 -4.21 11.04
C ASN A 98 0.55 -5.00 9.72
N ASP A 99 0.67 -6.33 9.80
CA ASP A 99 0.46 -7.27 8.70
C ASP A 99 1.30 -6.91 7.46
N GLY A 100 2.62 -6.78 7.65
CA GLY A 100 3.57 -6.49 6.57
C GLY A 100 3.30 -5.16 5.85
N ASN A 101 2.79 -4.15 6.56
CA ASN A 101 2.46 -2.83 6.03
C ASN A 101 1.41 -2.81 4.91
N SER A 102 0.53 -3.82 4.80
CA SER A 102 -0.48 -3.85 3.73
C SER A 102 -1.31 -2.55 3.62
N HIS A 103 -1.82 -2.05 4.75
CA HIS A 103 -2.63 -0.82 4.79
C HIS A 103 -1.79 0.45 4.76
N ALA A 104 -0.58 0.42 5.32
CA ALA A 104 0.37 1.53 5.18
C ALA A 104 0.80 1.74 3.71
N ALA A 105 1.01 0.66 2.96
CA ALA A 105 1.30 0.72 1.52
C ALA A 105 0.08 1.19 0.71
N HIS A 106 -1.14 0.80 1.10
CA HIS A 106 -2.38 1.33 0.53
C HIS A 106 -2.52 2.84 0.77
N ALA A 107 -2.30 3.31 2.00
CA ALA A 107 -2.26 4.74 2.29
C ALA A 107 -1.20 5.45 1.44
N LEU A 108 0.02 4.91 1.30
CA LEU A 108 1.06 5.48 0.45
C LEU A 108 0.62 5.59 -1.02
N TRP A 109 -0.04 4.55 -1.54
CA TRP A 109 -0.60 4.57 -2.89
C TRP A 109 -1.67 5.67 -3.04
N VAL A 110 -2.54 5.86 -2.05
CA VAL A 110 -3.51 6.96 -2.03
C VAL A 110 -2.81 8.33 -2.01
N PHE A 111 -1.80 8.53 -1.17
CA PHE A 111 -1.02 9.78 -1.14
C PHE A 111 -0.33 10.07 -2.48
N THR A 112 0.06 9.03 -3.22
CA THR A 112 0.66 9.16 -4.54
C THR A 112 -0.33 9.77 -5.55
N MET A 113 -1.62 9.42 -5.48
CA MET A 113 -2.66 10.04 -6.34
C MET A 113 -2.85 11.54 -6.07
N PHE A 114 -2.49 12.02 -4.88
CA PHE A 114 -2.55 13.43 -4.51
C PHE A 114 -1.21 14.17 -4.62
N GLY A 115 -0.16 13.48 -5.09
CA GLY A 115 1.13 14.09 -5.41
C GLY A 115 1.99 14.47 -4.21
N HIS A 116 1.75 13.91 -3.02
CA HIS A 116 2.65 14.14 -1.88
C HIS A 116 4.02 13.50 -2.17
N ALA A 117 5.07 14.32 -2.23
CA ALA A 117 6.33 13.91 -2.85
C ALA A 117 7.10 12.85 -2.03
N ASP A 118 7.30 13.10 -0.73
CA ASP A 118 8.16 12.29 0.14
C ASP A 118 7.35 11.47 1.14
N VAL A 119 6.82 10.35 0.64
CA VAL A 119 6.14 9.33 1.45
C VAL A 119 6.95 8.04 1.44
N ARG A 120 7.22 7.48 2.62
CA ARG A 120 8.08 6.32 2.86
C ARG A 120 7.34 5.29 3.70
N LEU A 121 7.75 4.02 3.60
CA LEU A 121 7.32 2.98 4.54
C LEU A 121 8.42 2.69 5.58
N LEU A 122 8.00 2.44 6.82
CA LEU A 122 8.86 1.84 7.84
C LEU A 122 9.02 0.35 7.52
N ASP A 123 10.22 -0.09 7.14
CA ASP A 123 10.47 -1.50 6.79
C ASP A 123 10.22 -2.42 7.98
N GLY A 124 9.36 -3.43 7.77
CA GLY A 124 8.85 -4.33 8.81
C GLY A 124 7.69 -3.77 9.66
N GLY A 125 7.36 -2.49 9.51
CA GLY A 125 6.17 -1.87 10.09
C GLY A 125 6.09 -1.91 11.62
N ARG A 126 4.86 -2.01 12.12
CA ARG A 126 4.54 -2.09 13.56
C ARG A 126 5.18 -3.34 14.19
N ASP A 127 5.13 -4.47 13.49
CA ASP A 127 5.58 -5.75 14.02
C ASP A 127 7.09 -5.75 14.26
N ALA A 128 7.89 -5.19 13.34
CA ALA A 128 9.33 -5.04 13.54
C ALA A 128 9.67 -4.05 14.66
N TRP A 129 8.94 -2.93 14.76
CA TRP A 129 9.14 -1.96 15.85
C TRP A 129 8.97 -2.61 17.23
N ILE A 130 7.89 -3.38 17.40
CA ILE A 130 7.59 -4.10 18.64
C ILE A 130 8.59 -5.25 18.88
N ALA A 131 8.90 -6.04 17.85
CA ALA A 131 9.82 -7.17 17.97
C ALA A 131 11.25 -6.75 18.37
N GLU A 132 11.66 -5.54 17.98
CA GLU A 132 12.94 -4.95 18.38
C GLU A 132 12.92 -4.34 19.79
N GLY A 133 11.79 -4.35 20.49
CA GLY A 133 11.67 -3.81 21.85
C GLY A 133 11.78 -2.29 21.90
N ARG A 134 11.36 -1.58 20.84
CA ARG A 134 11.40 -0.12 20.79
C ARG A 134 10.24 0.50 21.56
N ASP A 135 10.46 1.74 22.01
CA ASP A 135 9.48 2.46 22.83
C ASP A 135 8.15 2.66 22.10
N THR A 136 7.05 2.46 22.81
CA THR A 136 5.69 2.77 22.37
C THR A 136 5.00 3.62 23.42
N VAL A 137 4.12 4.52 22.98
CA VAL A 137 3.32 5.40 23.85
C VAL A 137 1.84 5.23 23.57
N PHE A 138 1.01 5.65 24.52
CA PHE A 138 -0.45 5.68 24.37
C PHE A 138 -0.99 7.10 24.09
N GLU A 139 -0.15 8.12 24.29
CA GLU A 139 -0.52 9.52 24.12
C GLU A 139 -0.57 9.88 22.63
N THR A 140 -1.76 10.15 22.13
CA THR A 140 -1.98 10.68 20.78
C THR A 140 -1.50 12.13 20.73
N PRO A 141 -0.62 12.49 19.78
CA PRO A 141 -0.26 13.89 19.56
C PRO A 141 -1.50 14.71 19.22
N GLU A 142 -1.62 15.92 19.78
CA GLU A 142 -2.61 16.90 19.29
C GLU A 142 -1.98 17.68 18.13
N PRO A 143 -2.36 17.41 16.87
CA PRO A 143 -1.78 18.10 15.73
C PRO A 143 -2.17 19.58 15.73
N VAL A 144 -1.17 20.45 15.55
CA VAL A 144 -1.42 21.85 15.19
C VAL A 144 -1.77 21.89 13.72
N ARG A 145 -2.93 22.47 13.40
CA ARG A 145 -3.41 22.59 12.03
C ARG A 145 -2.37 23.25 11.11
N SER A 146 -2.09 22.65 9.96
CA SER A 146 -1.13 23.14 8.96
C SER A 146 -1.79 23.90 7.81
N HIS A 147 -0.97 24.31 6.83
CA HIS A 147 -1.40 24.98 5.60
C HIS A 147 -1.09 24.14 4.34
N TYR A 148 -1.75 22.99 4.22
CA TYR A 148 -1.61 22.16 3.02
C TYR A 148 -2.29 22.83 1.80
N PRO A 149 -1.65 22.88 0.61
CA PRO A 149 -2.23 23.48 -0.58
C PRO A 149 -3.38 22.63 -1.10
N ARG A 150 -4.34 23.28 -1.77
CA ARG A 150 -5.39 22.54 -2.49
C ARG A 150 -4.75 21.72 -3.60
N VAL A 151 -5.01 20.42 -3.59
CA VAL A 151 -4.53 19.47 -4.60
C VAL A 151 -5.70 18.90 -5.39
N HIS A 152 -5.40 18.32 -6.55
CA HIS A 152 -6.32 17.51 -7.33
C HIS A 152 -5.85 16.07 -7.32
N ARG A 153 -6.81 15.13 -7.34
CA ARG A 153 -6.53 13.70 -7.47
C ARG A 153 -6.17 13.37 -8.92
N ASP A 154 -5.07 12.66 -9.14
CA ASP A 154 -4.69 12.09 -10.43
C ASP A 154 -4.55 10.57 -10.32
N ASP A 155 -5.52 9.86 -10.88
CA ASP A 155 -5.62 8.41 -10.82
C ASP A 155 -4.75 7.76 -11.93
N ASN A 156 -4.50 8.45 -13.04
CA ASN A 156 -4.08 7.84 -14.31
C ASN A 156 -2.73 7.10 -14.22
N ALA A 157 -1.81 7.62 -13.42
CA ALA A 157 -0.45 7.10 -13.33
C ALA A 157 -0.34 5.79 -12.53
N VAL A 158 -1.29 5.53 -11.62
CA VAL A 158 -1.14 4.49 -10.59
C VAL A 158 -2.38 3.62 -10.37
N ARG A 159 -3.53 3.99 -10.95
CA ARG A 159 -4.81 3.30 -10.78
C ARG A 159 -5.29 2.74 -12.11
N ALA A 160 -5.84 1.55 -12.08
CA ALA A 160 -6.56 0.95 -13.20
C ALA A 160 -8.01 0.72 -12.80
N PHE A 161 -8.94 0.94 -13.72
CA PHE A 161 -10.36 0.64 -13.55
C PHE A 161 -10.71 -0.68 -14.23
N ARG A 162 -11.94 -1.17 -13.98
CA ARG A 162 -12.42 -2.44 -14.53
C ARG A 162 -12.30 -2.49 -16.05
N GLU A 163 -12.65 -1.40 -16.73
CA GLU A 163 -12.58 -1.29 -18.19
C GLU A 163 -11.13 -1.38 -18.69
N ASP A 164 -10.18 -0.71 -18.00
CA ASP A 164 -8.75 -0.82 -18.33
C ASP A 164 -8.27 -2.26 -18.23
N VAL A 165 -8.66 -2.97 -17.17
CA VAL A 165 -8.27 -4.37 -16.95
C VAL A 165 -8.90 -5.30 -17.99
N LEU A 166 -10.15 -5.02 -18.39
CA LEU A 166 -10.84 -5.78 -19.44
C LEU A 166 -10.17 -5.61 -20.81
N GLU A 167 -9.71 -4.41 -21.14
CA GLU A 167 -8.95 -4.13 -22.37
C GLU A 167 -7.54 -4.72 -22.33
N GLN A 168 -6.96 -4.84 -21.12
CA GLN A 168 -5.62 -5.33 -20.87
C GLN A 168 -5.47 -6.87 -20.92
N LEU A 169 -6.57 -7.64 -20.99
CA LEU A 169 -6.52 -9.11 -20.97
C LEU A 169 -5.55 -9.67 -22.02
N GLY A 170 -4.71 -10.64 -21.60
CA GLY A 170 -3.62 -11.16 -22.44
C GLY A 170 -2.25 -10.55 -22.17
N THR A 171 -2.16 -9.55 -21.30
CA THR A 171 -0.89 -8.94 -20.86
C THR A 171 -0.61 -9.26 -19.38
N ALA A 172 0.39 -8.61 -18.78
CA ALA A 172 0.79 -8.90 -17.41
C ALA A 172 -0.23 -8.37 -16.38
N LEU A 173 -0.98 -9.31 -15.82
CA LEU A 173 -1.92 -9.09 -14.73
C LEU A 173 -1.53 -9.99 -13.57
N VAL A 174 -1.40 -9.43 -12.37
CA VAL A 174 -0.93 -10.17 -11.20
C VAL A 174 -2.02 -10.22 -10.14
N ASP A 175 -2.47 -11.43 -9.83
CA ASP A 175 -3.34 -11.71 -8.70
C ASP A 175 -2.50 -12.01 -7.46
N VAL A 176 -2.58 -11.12 -6.47
CA VAL A 176 -1.74 -11.22 -5.26
C VAL A 176 -2.43 -11.91 -4.08
N ARG A 177 -3.61 -12.49 -4.32
CA ARG A 177 -4.34 -13.28 -3.32
C ARG A 177 -3.70 -14.65 -3.10
N SER A 178 -4.20 -15.38 -2.12
CA SER A 178 -3.74 -16.76 -1.86
C SER A 178 -4.00 -17.68 -3.07
N PRO A 179 -3.22 -18.77 -3.22
CA PRO A 179 -3.47 -19.77 -4.26
C PRO A 179 -4.87 -20.37 -4.20
N GLN A 180 -5.46 -20.47 -3.01
CA GLN A 180 -6.82 -20.95 -2.81
C GLN A 180 -7.85 -19.96 -3.39
N GLU A 181 -7.74 -18.68 -3.03
CA GLU A 181 -8.60 -17.61 -3.58
C GLU A 181 -8.49 -17.58 -5.12
N TYR A 182 -7.27 -17.64 -5.65
CA TYR A 182 -6.99 -17.65 -7.09
C TYR A 182 -7.62 -18.86 -7.80
N ALA A 183 -7.50 -20.06 -7.24
CA ALA A 183 -8.08 -21.28 -7.79
C ALA A 183 -9.63 -21.28 -7.79
N GLY A 184 -10.23 -20.33 -7.08
CA GLY A 184 -11.67 -20.12 -6.99
C GLY A 184 -12.32 -20.67 -5.73
N PHE A 185 -11.51 -21.02 -4.73
CA PHE A 185 -12.03 -21.25 -3.39
C PHE A 185 -12.37 -19.91 -2.75
N SER A 186 -13.67 -19.62 -2.64
CA SER A 186 -14.16 -18.41 -1.98
C SER A 186 -14.35 -18.59 -0.47
N GLY A 187 -14.17 -19.79 0.08
CA GLY A 187 -14.51 -20.11 1.46
C GLY A 187 -15.95 -19.72 1.81
N ASP A 188 -16.22 -19.48 3.09
CA ASP A 188 -17.42 -18.80 3.54
C ASP A 188 -17.11 -17.30 3.58
N SER A 189 -17.22 -16.61 2.44
CA SER A 189 -16.79 -15.20 2.28
C SER A 189 -17.57 -14.21 3.15
N GLY A 190 -18.51 -14.68 3.96
CA GLY A 190 -19.43 -13.86 4.74
C GLY A 190 -20.44 -13.08 3.89
N PRO A 191 -21.38 -12.39 4.54
CA PRO A 191 -22.30 -11.48 3.84
C PRO A 191 -21.51 -10.37 3.12
N GLY A 192 -21.73 -10.20 1.82
CA GLY A 192 -21.07 -9.17 1.01
C GLY A 192 -19.80 -9.61 0.28
N GLY A 193 -19.39 -10.88 0.41
CA GLY A 193 -18.32 -11.46 -0.39
C GLY A 193 -18.65 -11.60 -1.89
N PRO A 194 -17.65 -11.91 -2.74
CA PRO A 194 -17.85 -12.07 -4.18
C PRO A 194 -18.79 -13.24 -4.50
N LEU A 195 -19.75 -13.00 -5.40
CA LEU A 195 -20.71 -14.01 -5.88
C LEU A 195 -20.06 -15.13 -6.70
N ARG A 196 -18.83 -14.94 -7.19
CA ARG A 196 -18.06 -15.92 -7.96
C ARG A 196 -16.63 -16.03 -7.42
N GLY A 197 -16.17 -17.28 -7.28
CA GLY A 197 -14.76 -17.60 -7.09
C GLY A 197 -14.04 -17.75 -8.43
N GLY A 198 -12.74 -17.49 -8.43
CA GLY A 198 -11.83 -17.67 -9.56
C GLY A 198 -10.78 -16.57 -9.57
N HIS A 199 -10.21 -16.32 -10.74
CA HIS A 199 -9.31 -15.21 -11.04
C HIS A 199 -9.66 -14.58 -12.39
N ILE A 200 -9.09 -13.41 -12.65
CA ILE A 200 -9.22 -12.73 -13.95
C ILE A 200 -8.41 -13.54 -14.97
N PRO A 201 -8.95 -13.90 -16.16
CA PRO A 201 -8.19 -14.64 -17.15
C PRO A 201 -6.85 -13.99 -17.45
N THR A 202 -5.84 -14.83 -17.76
CA THR A 202 -4.44 -14.44 -18.01
C THR A 202 -3.68 -13.90 -16.80
N ALA A 203 -4.31 -13.76 -15.64
CA ALA A 203 -3.61 -13.36 -14.41
C ALA A 203 -2.67 -14.47 -13.92
N VAL A 204 -1.45 -14.09 -13.53
CA VAL A 204 -0.53 -14.96 -12.79
C VAL A 204 -0.74 -14.80 -11.29
N ASN A 205 -0.64 -15.88 -10.52
CA ASN A 205 -0.75 -15.81 -9.07
C ASN A 205 0.63 -15.60 -8.42
N ILE A 206 0.83 -14.45 -7.80
CA ILE A 206 2.01 -14.18 -6.98
C ILE A 206 1.53 -13.60 -5.66
N PRO A 207 1.30 -14.43 -4.62
CA PRO A 207 0.81 -13.97 -3.34
C PRO A 207 1.66 -12.83 -2.80
N TRP A 208 1.04 -11.75 -2.31
CA TRP A 208 1.76 -10.54 -1.88
C TRP A 208 2.85 -10.80 -0.81
N THR A 209 2.65 -11.82 0.02
CA THR A 209 3.63 -12.28 1.03
C THR A 209 4.92 -12.83 0.44
N SER A 210 4.96 -13.13 -0.86
CA SER A 210 6.17 -13.53 -1.58
C SER A 210 7.23 -12.44 -1.60
N ALA A 211 6.84 -11.17 -1.41
CA ALA A 211 7.77 -10.04 -1.29
C ALA A 211 8.31 -9.83 0.14
N LEU A 212 7.83 -10.59 1.13
CA LEU A 212 8.20 -10.43 2.54
C LEU A 212 9.15 -11.53 3.03
N GLY A 213 10.11 -11.11 3.85
CA GLY A 213 10.95 -11.98 4.67
C GLY A 213 10.17 -12.54 5.87
N PRO A 214 10.77 -13.50 6.60
CA PRO A 214 10.13 -14.13 7.77
C PRO A 214 9.91 -13.16 8.95
N ASP A 215 10.58 -12.02 8.95
CA ASP A 215 10.50 -10.95 9.94
C ASP A 215 9.53 -9.82 9.54
N GLY A 216 8.77 -10.02 8.45
CA GLY A 216 7.82 -9.03 7.94
C GLY A 216 8.44 -7.86 7.18
N ARG A 217 9.77 -7.85 6.99
CA ARG A 217 10.47 -6.86 6.17
C ARG A 217 10.41 -7.20 4.68
N PHE A 218 10.63 -6.23 3.82
CA PHE A 218 10.79 -6.48 2.39
C PHE A 218 12.00 -7.37 2.12
N ARG A 219 11.85 -8.34 1.22
CA ARG A 219 12.96 -9.18 0.77
C ARG A 219 14.02 -8.36 0.03
N SER A 220 15.24 -8.89 0.01
CA SER A 220 16.35 -8.29 -0.72
C SER A 220 16.02 -8.09 -2.21
N ARG A 221 16.70 -7.15 -2.86
CA ARG A 221 16.54 -6.92 -4.31
C ARG A 221 16.68 -8.21 -5.13
N ALA A 222 17.69 -9.03 -4.83
CA ALA A 222 17.96 -10.27 -5.56
C ALA A 222 16.80 -11.29 -5.41
N ASP A 223 16.21 -11.39 -4.22
CA ASP A 223 15.06 -12.27 -3.98
C ASP A 223 13.81 -11.74 -4.70
N LEU A 224 13.60 -10.42 -4.70
CA LEU A 224 12.49 -9.79 -5.43
C LEU A 224 12.65 -9.97 -6.95
N ASP A 225 13.86 -9.86 -7.50
CA ASP A 225 14.13 -10.15 -8.91
C ASP A 225 13.84 -11.62 -9.24
N ALA A 226 14.10 -12.56 -8.33
CA ALA A 226 13.77 -13.97 -8.52
C ALA A 226 12.25 -14.22 -8.57
N VAL A 227 11.46 -13.47 -7.80
CA VAL A 227 10.00 -13.59 -7.76
C VAL A 227 9.35 -12.86 -8.94
N TYR A 228 9.76 -11.63 -9.22
CA TYR A 228 9.06 -10.70 -10.11
C TYR A 228 9.83 -10.35 -11.39
N GLY A 229 11.07 -10.83 -11.57
CA GLY A 229 11.95 -10.42 -12.67
C GLY A 229 11.33 -10.57 -14.06
N HIS A 230 10.51 -11.60 -14.25
CA HIS A 230 9.75 -11.86 -15.48
C HIS A 230 8.66 -10.82 -15.80
N LEU A 231 8.30 -9.95 -14.85
CA LEU A 231 7.32 -8.87 -15.00
C LEU A 231 7.96 -7.49 -15.24
N THR A 232 9.27 -7.35 -15.01
CA THR A 232 9.96 -6.04 -15.00
C THR A 232 9.94 -5.30 -16.34
N THR A 233 9.73 -6.02 -17.45
CA THR A 233 9.62 -5.46 -18.80
C THR A 233 8.18 -5.47 -19.34
N ALA A 234 7.20 -5.82 -18.50
CA ALA A 234 5.81 -5.90 -18.93
C ALA A 234 5.18 -4.51 -19.01
N ASP A 235 4.48 -4.24 -20.10
CA ASP A 235 3.70 -3.02 -20.31
C ASP A 235 2.45 -3.36 -21.13
N PRO A 236 1.23 -3.15 -20.61
CA PRO A 236 0.91 -2.69 -19.25
C PRO A 236 1.12 -3.76 -18.17
N LEU A 237 1.44 -3.32 -16.95
CA LEU A 237 1.51 -4.15 -15.73
C LEU A 237 0.49 -3.69 -14.70
N THR A 238 -0.45 -4.58 -14.35
CA THR A 238 -1.52 -4.29 -13.38
C THR A 238 -1.55 -5.35 -12.28
N VAL A 239 -1.74 -4.91 -11.03
CA VAL A 239 -1.88 -5.76 -9.84
C VAL A 239 -3.29 -5.65 -9.27
N TYR A 240 -3.83 -6.74 -8.72
CA TYR A 240 -5.11 -6.72 -8.02
C TYR A 240 -5.15 -7.76 -6.89
N SER A 241 -6.09 -7.57 -5.95
CA SER A 241 -6.26 -8.42 -4.78
C SER A 241 -7.74 -8.69 -4.49
N GLY A 242 -8.16 -8.65 -3.21
CA GLY A 242 -9.56 -8.71 -2.81
C GLY A 242 -10.24 -7.35 -2.93
N VAL A 243 -9.71 -6.33 -2.24
CA VAL A 243 -10.25 -4.95 -2.21
C VAL A 243 -9.18 -3.86 -2.38
N GLY A 244 -7.97 -4.20 -2.86
CA GLY A 244 -6.94 -3.23 -3.27
C GLY A 244 -5.78 -3.03 -2.29
N GLU A 245 -5.91 -3.48 -1.05
CA GLU A 245 -4.95 -3.27 0.03
C GLU A 245 -3.66 -4.09 -0.17
N ARG A 246 -3.79 -5.41 -0.38
CA ARG A 246 -2.67 -6.32 -0.63
C ARG A 246 -1.99 -6.04 -1.97
N SER A 247 -2.75 -5.57 -2.96
CA SER A 247 -2.19 -5.19 -4.27
C SER A 247 -1.45 -3.86 -4.21
N SER A 248 -1.81 -2.93 -3.33
CA SER A 248 -1.03 -1.71 -3.08
C SER A 248 0.37 -2.02 -2.54
N HIS A 249 0.49 -3.02 -1.66
CA HIS A 249 1.80 -3.52 -1.21
C HIS A 249 2.65 -4.03 -2.39
N THR A 250 2.07 -4.86 -3.27
CA THR A 250 2.81 -5.39 -4.43
C THR A 250 3.11 -4.30 -5.45
N TRP A 251 2.22 -3.33 -5.64
CA TRP A 251 2.46 -2.13 -6.44
C TRP A 251 3.68 -1.34 -5.92
N PHE A 252 3.80 -1.15 -4.60
CA PHE A 252 4.96 -0.48 -4.00
C PHE A 252 6.26 -1.24 -4.30
N VAL A 253 6.25 -2.57 -4.17
CA VAL A 253 7.40 -3.43 -4.47
C VAL A 253 7.81 -3.29 -5.93
N LEU A 254 6.88 -3.45 -6.87
CA LEU A 254 7.15 -3.36 -8.31
C LEU A 254 7.65 -1.95 -8.69
N LYS A 255 6.96 -0.90 -8.23
CA LYS A 255 7.27 0.48 -8.61
C LYS A 255 8.57 0.99 -7.99
N TYR A 256 8.72 0.87 -6.68
CA TYR A 256 9.80 1.54 -5.95
C TYR A 256 10.98 0.63 -5.61
N LEU A 257 10.76 -0.67 -5.38
CA LEU A 257 11.87 -1.57 -5.05
C LEU A 257 12.52 -2.14 -6.31
N LEU A 258 11.72 -2.48 -7.31
CA LEU A 258 12.17 -3.05 -8.58
C LEU A 258 12.31 -2.02 -9.72
N GLY A 259 11.59 -0.90 -9.65
CA GLY A 259 11.68 0.17 -10.64
C GLY A 259 10.83 -0.05 -11.90
N CYS A 260 9.78 -0.86 -11.80
CA CYS A 260 8.82 -1.04 -12.90
C CYS A 260 7.99 0.24 -13.08
N ASP A 261 7.86 0.71 -14.32
CA ASP A 261 7.00 1.85 -14.66
C ASP A 261 6.55 1.74 -16.13
N PRO A 262 5.24 1.80 -16.43
CA PRO A 262 4.12 2.02 -15.51
C PRO A 262 3.69 0.75 -14.74
N VAL A 263 3.21 0.94 -13.51
CA VAL A 263 2.49 -0.11 -12.74
C VAL A 263 1.23 0.49 -12.15
N ARG A 264 0.09 -0.16 -12.40
CA ARG A 264 -1.22 0.29 -11.91
C ARG A 264 -1.83 -0.71 -10.92
N ASN A 265 -2.51 -0.20 -9.92
CA ASN A 265 -3.30 -0.98 -8.97
C ASN A 265 -4.77 -0.94 -9.38
N TYR A 266 -5.38 -2.11 -9.59
CA TYR A 266 -6.82 -2.25 -9.78
C TYR A 266 -7.49 -2.45 -8.41
N ASP A 267 -7.91 -1.36 -7.78
CA ASP A 267 -8.48 -1.35 -6.42
C ASP A 267 -9.89 -1.94 -6.34
N GLY A 268 -10.66 -1.85 -7.43
CA GLY A 268 -11.94 -2.56 -7.57
C GLY A 268 -11.78 -4.06 -7.29
N SER A 269 -10.68 -4.64 -7.79
CA SER A 269 -10.15 -5.96 -7.40
C SER A 269 -11.21 -7.07 -7.53
N TRP A 270 -11.00 -8.21 -6.85
CA TRP A 270 -11.92 -9.35 -6.96
C TRP A 270 -13.34 -9.06 -6.42
N SER A 271 -13.47 -8.17 -5.45
CA SER A 271 -14.77 -7.74 -4.93
C SER A 271 -15.66 -7.05 -5.97
N GLU A 272 -15.09 -6.28 -6.90
CA GLU A 272 -15.82 -5.73 -8.04
C GLU A 272 -15.97 -6.78 -9.15
N TRP A 273 -14.86 -7.40 -9.56
CA TRP A 273 -14.85 -8.32 -10.72
C TRP A 273 -15.74 -9.55 -10.50
N GLY A 274 -15.64 -10.18 -9.33
CA GLY A 274 -16.40 -11.37 -8.96
C GLY A 274 -17.90 -11.14 -8.73
N ASN A 275 -18.32 -9.87 -8.65
CA ASN A 275 -19.72 -9.44 -8.54
C ASN A 275 -20.27 -8.82 -9.84
N SER A 276 -19.41 -8.53 -10.80
CA SER A 276 -19.80 -7.88 -12.06
C SER A 276 -20.44 -8.89 -13.02
N VAL A 277 -21.58 -8.50 -13.59
CA VAL A 277 -22.36 -9.35 -14.50
C VAL A 277 -21.60 -9.57 -15.81
N ARG A 278 -21.47 -10.84 -16.22
CA ARG A 278 -20.85 -11.27 -17.50
C ARG A 278 -19.35 -10.94 -17.66
N MET A 279 -18.65 -10.65 -16.57
CA MET A 279 -17.19 -10.56 -16.62
C MET A 279 -16.55 -11.95 -16.79
N PRO A 280 -15.46 -12.07 -17.56
CA PRO A 280 -14.82 -13.35 -17.79
C PRO A 280 -14.05 -13.78 -16.53
N ILE A 281 -14.16 -15.05 -16.16
CA ILE A 281 -13.55 -15.64 -14.96
C ILE A 281 -12.90 -16.98 -15.35
N ALA A 282 -11.67 -17.17 -14.90
CA ALA A 282 -10.98 -18.45 -14.96
C ALA A 282 -10.93 -19.11 -13.56
N THR A 283 -10.81 -20.43 -13.51
CA THR A 283 -10.74 -21.22 -12.26
C THR A 283 -9.64 -22.28 -12.35
N GLY A 284 -9.23 -22.82 -11.20
CA GLY A 284 -8.12 -23.77 -11.10
C GLY A 284 -6.76 -23.09 -10.99
N GLY A 285 -5.70 -23.88 -10.80
CA GLY A 285 -4.32 -23.39 -10.86
C GLY A 285 -3.84 -23.44 -12.29
N GLY A 286 -3.55 -22.28 -12.90
CA GLY A 286 -2.71 -22.24 -14.09
C GLY A 286 -1.36 -22.90 -13.76
N GLN A 287 -0.93 -23.82 -14.63
CA GLN A 287 0.44 -24.36 -14.58
C GLN A 287 1.46 -23.25 -14.81
#